data_AF-A0A437K784-F1
#
_entry.id   AF-A0A437K784-F1
#
_cell.length_a   1.000
_cell.length_b   1.000
_cell.length_c   1.000
_cell.angle_alpha   90.00
_cell.angle_beta   90.00
_cell.angle_gamma   90.00
#
_symmetry.space_group_name_H-M   'P 1'
#
loop_
_entity.id
_entity.type
_entity.pdbx_description
1 polymer ?
#
loop_
_entity_poly.entity_id
_entity_poly.type
_entity_poly.pdbx_seq_one_letter_code
_entity_poly.pdbx_strand_id
1 'polypeptide(L)' 'MEEILDRIENVRNEMINIGLSEGFRSDKTLKLSKKLDDLILQYQKLNIGEKQIS' A
#
# COMPACT_ATOMS: atom_id res chain seq x y z
N MET A 1 0.45 5.79 -13.51
CA MET A 1 0.28 6.37 -12.17
C MET A 1 -1.03 5.92 -11.52
N GLU A 2 -2.13 5.79 -12.29
CA GLU A 2 -3.41 5.24 -11.81
C GLU A 2 -3.29 3.79 -11.31
N GLU A 3 -2.60 2.91 -12.04
CA GLU A 3 -2.48 1.49 -11.68
C GLU A 3 -1.84 1.23 -10.30
N ILE A 4 -0.84 2.02 -9.89
CA ILE A 4 -0.20 1.85 -8.58
C ILE A 4 -1.08 2.38 -7.45
N LEU A 5 -1.85 3.45 -7.70
CA LEU A 5 -2.84 3.97 -6.75
C LEU A 5 -3.98 2.97 -6.54
N ASP A 6 -4.48 2.34 -7.62
CA ASP A 6 -5.51 1.31 -7.52
C ASP A 6 -5.02 0.11 -6.69
N ARG A 7 -3.76 -0.29 -6.87
CA ARG A 7 -3.16 -1.37 -6.08
C ARG A 7 -3.01 -0.98 -4.60
N ILE A 8 -2.65 0.26 -4.30
CA ILE A 8 -2.59 0.78 -2.93
C ILE A 8 -3.97 0.70 -2.28
N GLU A 9 -5.02 1.18 -2.95
CA GLU A 9 -6.38 1.17 -2.40
C GLU A 9 -6.93 -0.24 -2.23
N ASN A 10 -6.66 -1.14 -3.18
CA ASN A 10 -7.06 -2.55 -3.06
C ASN A 10 -6.41 -3.22 -1.84
N VAL A 11 -5.10 -3.05 -1.65
CA VAL A 11 -4.38 -3.64 -0.50
C VAL A 11 -4.81 -2.98 0.82
N ARG A 12 -5.08 -1.67 0.82
CA ARG A 12 -5.61 -0.96 2.00
C ARG A 12 -6.95 -1.56 2.43
N ASN A 13 -7.88 -1.74 1.50
CA ASN A 13 -9.20 -2.30 1.79
C ASN A 13 -9.12 -3.74 2.27
N GLU A 14 -8.27 -4.56 1.65
CA GLU A 14 -8.00 -5.93 2.10
C GLU A 14 -7.43 -5.96 3.52
N MET A 15 -6.45 -5.11 3.82
CA MET A 15 -5.84 -5.01 5.15
C MET A 15 -6.85 -4.59 6.22
N ILE A 16 -7.73 -3.64 5.92
CA ILE A 16 -8.79 -3.20 6.85
C ILE A 16 -9.75 -4.36 7.11
N ASN A 17 -10.23 -5.04 6.06
CA ASN A 17 -11.17 -6.14 6.20
C ASN A 17 -10.59 -7.30 7.02
N ILE A 18 -9.33 -7.69 6.74
CA ILE A 18 -8.63 -8.73 7.51
C ILE A 18 -8.30 -8.23 8.93
N GLY A 19 -7.95 -6.97 9.11
CA GLY A 19 -7.71 -6.37 10.42
C GLY A 19 -8.95 -6.35 11.31
N LEU A 20 -10.12 -6.14 10.73
CA LEU A 20 -11.42 -6.22 11.41
C LEU A 20 -11.83 -7.67 11.70
N SER A 21 -11.51 -8.62 10.81
CA SER A 21 -11.91 -10.02 10.96
C SER A 21 -10.97 -10.85 11.83
N GLU A 22 -9.66 -10.63 11.76
CA GLU A 22 -8.61 -11.46 12.38
C GLU A 22 -7.75 -10.67 13.37
N GLY A 23 -7.94 -9.35 13.45
CA GLY A 23 -7.16 -8.45 14.29
C GLY A 23 -5.97 -7.82 13.56
N PHE A 24 -5.64 -6.58 13.93
CA PHE A 24 -4.53 -5.83 13.32
C PHE A 24 -3.14 -6.37 13.65
N ARG A 25 -3.04 -7.29 14.62
CA ARG A 25 -1.80 -7.98 15.00
C ARG A 25 -1.67 -9.37 14.38
N SER A 26 -2.66 -9.83 13.60
CA SER A 26 -2.56 -11.12 12.93
C SER A 26 -1.44 -11.11 11.90
N ASP A 27 -0.81 -12.26 11.67
CA ASP A 27 0.25 -12.38 10.68
C ASP A 27 -0.21 -11.96 9.27
N LYS A 28 -1.50 -12.17 8.96
CA LYS A 28 -2.08 -11.75 7.67
C LYS A 28 -2.16 -10.23 7.58
N THR A 29 -2.64 -9.55 8.61
CA THR A 29 -2.69 -8.08 8.63
C THR A 29 -1.28 -7.48 8.58
N LEU A 30 -0.31 -8.07 9.29
CA LEU A 30 1.08 -7.63 9.26
C LEU A 30 1.73 -7.83 7.88
N LYS A 31 1.43 -8.92 7.16
CA LYS A 31 1.90 -9.13 5.78
C LYS A 31 1.29 -8.11 4.83
N LEU A 32 0.00 -7.82 4.96
CA LEU A 32 -0.68 -6.81 4.15
C LEU A 32 -0.14 -5.40 4.41
N SER A 33 0.17 -5.06 5.67
CA SER A 33 0.81 -3.79 6.04
C SER A 33 2.15 -3.61 5.32
N LYS A 34 3.03 -4.63 5.34
CA LYS A 34 4.32 -4.56 4.65
C LYS A 34 4.15 -4.37 3.13
N LYS A 35 3.19 -5.09 2.53
CA LYS A 35 2.87 -4.95 1.11
C LYS A 35 2.35 -3.55 0.77
N LEU A 36 1.55 -2.96 1.64
CA LEU A 36 1.05 -1.60 1.49
C LEU A 36 2.20 -0.58 1.55
N ASP A 37 3.11 -0.74 2.52
CA ASP A 37 4.30 0.10 2.66
C ASP A 37 5.17 0.05 1.39
N ASP A 38 5.41 -1.14 0.83
CA ASP A 38 6.18 -1.31 -0.40
C ASP A 38 5.54 -0.62 -1.62
N LEU A 39 4.21 -0.65 -1.72
CA LEU A 39 3.48 0.03 -2.80
C LEU A 39 3.54 1.56 -2.64
N ILE A 40 3.40 2.06 -1.42
CA ILE A 40 3.53 3.49 -1.11
C ILE A 40 4.94 3.98 -1.46
N LEU A 41 5.98 3.23 -1.09
CA LEU A 41 7.38 3.56 -1.42
C LEU A 41 7.61 3.60 -2.93
N GLN A 42 7.04 2.65 -3.69
CA GLN A 42 7.11 2.66 -5.14
C GLN A 42 6.42 3.88 -5.74
N TYR A 43 5.22 4.23 -5.25
CA TYR A 43 4.48 5.40 -5.71
C TYR A 43 5.24 6.70 -5.42
N GLN A 44 5.81 6.82 -4.22
CA GLN A 44 6.65 7.96 -3.85
C GLN A 44 7.87 8.09 -4.77
N LYS A 45 8.55 6.99 -5.10
CA LYS A 45 9.69 7.01 -6.04
C LYS A 45 9.30 7.48 -7.43
N LEU A 46 8.15 7.03 -7.95
CA LEU A 46 7.64 7.47 -9.24
C LEU A 46 7.37 8.98 -9.25
N ASN A 47 6.74 9.50 -8.18
CA ASN A 47 6.42 10.93 -8.08
C ASN A 47 7.63 11.83 -7.75
N ILE A 48 8.63 11.32 -7.04
CA ILE A 48 9.88 12.04 -6.77
C ILE A 48 10.75 12.12 -8.04
N GLY A 49 10.68 11.11 -8.93
CA GLY A 49 11.34 11.14 -10.24
C GLY A 49 10.81 12.24 -11.17
N GLU A 50 9.53 12.59 -11.08
CA GLU A 50 8.92 13.67 -11.88
C GLU A 50 9.32 15.08 -11.40
N LYS A 51 9.59 15.26 -10.10
CA LYS A 51 9.95 16.57 -9.53
C LYS A 51 11.38 17.05 -9.84
N GLN A 52 12.25 16.22 -10.42
CA GLN A 52 13.63 16.63 -10.78
C GLN A 52 13.76 17.18 -12.21
N ILE A 53 12.70 17.16 -13.02
CA ILE A 53 12.70 17.68 -14.41
C ILE A 53 11.68 18.81 -14.58
N SER A 54 11.36 19.54 -13.50
CA SER A 54 10.52 20.75 -13.54
C SER A 54 11.28 21.97 -13.06
#